data_AF-A0A2M7QEI0-F1
#
_entry.id   AF-A0A2M7QEI0-F1
#
_cell.length_a   1.000
_cell.length_b   1.000
_cell.length_c   1.000
_cell.angle_alpha   90.00
_cell.angle_beta   90.00
_cell.angle_gamma   90.00
#
_symmetry.space_group_name_H-M   'P 1'
#
loop_
_entity.id
_entity.type
_entity.pdbx_description
1 polymer ?
#
loop_
_entity_poly.entity_id
_entity_poly.type
_entity_poly.pdbx_seq_one_letter_code
_entity_poly.pdbx_strand_id
1 'polypeptide(L)'
;MFGFFGIFSLIFYLFPLIIIGLIVFWIIRHRKKGHPSQDREWYLRFALSKEDAVSQLFLLLSFFFLGVTLLAFNRDLGDPFSWRTVLFITSVIGLVGAYYFKTIYTLVFSLVGITSWWGAQAAEWLQNKDIKASAIFAGLAFIALLFYALGHLHEKEIKFKRFALVFLVLGIIAITGALFFFSTKPGLGVLGGMTKGEPIFGSWQITLSLFIFIVSIVGVTLYSAGKRLISPFELIAVFVFTALFGLIALLPEQNMFVQSGSRYSIYRGGELSGSGVFWALIFNLAVFLELLGLIFSGYLRKEGWLINLGAFFLFLLIIVKYFDWFFTFLDKSIFFIGAGILLFVVGWFMEKGRRYILKDIKSESQQISQ
;
A
#
# COMPACT_ATOMS: atom_id res chain seq x y z
N MET A 1 -6.86 -4.49 -34.70
CA MET A 1 -7.19 -4.96 -33.33
C MET A 1 -6.04 -4.78 -32.32
N PHE A 2 -5.06 -3.91 -32.59
CA PHE A 2 -3.90 -3.63 -31.71
C PHE A 2 -4.06 -2.36 -30.84
N GLY A 3 -5.02 -1.48 -31.14
CA GLY A 3 -5.20 -0.21 -30.41
C GLY A 3 -5.94 -0.31 -29.06
N PHE A 4 -6.79 -1.33 -28.86
CA PHE A 4 -7.64 -1.43 -27.66
C PHE A 4 -6.91 -2.03 -26.44
N PHE A 5 -5.87 -2.84 -26.68
CA PHE A 5 -5.06 -3.46 -25.61
C PHE A 5 -4.02 -2.49 -25.02
N GLY A 6 -3.51 -1.54 -25.80
CA GLY A 6 -2.62 -0.48 -25.29
C GLY A 6 -3.32 0.46 -24.32
N ILE A 7 -4.64 0.68 -24.48
CA ILE A 7 -5.45 1.52 -23.60
C ILE A 7 -5.63 0.85 -22.23
N PHE A 8 -5.86 -0.47 -22.18
CA PHE A 8 -6.00 -1.21 -20.92
C PHE A 8 -4.68 -1.31 -20.13
N SER A 9 -3.53 -1.47 -20.81
CA SER A 9 -2.24 -1.42 -20.10
C SER A 9 -1.93 -0.01 -19.58
N LEU A 10 -2.26 1.04 -20.37
CA LEU A 10 -2.15 2.43 -19.92
C LEU A 10 -3.05 2.72 -18.71
N ILE A 11 -4.30 2.23 -18.72
CA ILE A 11 -5.22 2.34 -17.56
C ILE A 11 -4.65 1.62 -16.35
N PHE A 12 -4.00 0.47 -16.51
CA PHE A 12 -3.37 -0.28 -15.41
C PHE A 12 -2.15 0.46 -14.83
N TYR A 13 -1.35 1.13 -15.66
CA TYR A 13 -0.23 1.99 -15.21
C TYR A 13 -0.69 3.34 -14.67
N LEU A 14 -1.84 3.84 -15.13
CA LEU A 14 -2.46 5.07 -14.63
C LEU A 14 -3.28 4.82 -13.36
N PHE A 15 -3.66 3.58 -13.05
CA PHE A 15 -4.48 3.24 -11.89
C PHE A 15 -3.86 3.69 -10.56
N PRO A 16 -2.55 3.50 -10.30
CA PRO A 16 -1.89 4.06 -9.13
C PRO A 16 -1.93 5.59 -9.11
N LEU A 17 -1.72 6.24 -10.26
CA LEU A 17 -1.78 7.71 -10.39
C LEU A 17 -3.19 8.26 -10.20
N ILE A 18 -4.22 7.54 -10.66
CA ILE A 18 -5.64 7.88 -10.49
C ILE A 18 -6.06 7.64 -9.05
N ILE A 19 -5.60 6.55 -8.40
CA ILE A 19 -5.84 6.28 -6.98
C ILE A 19 -5.17 7.35 -6.13
N ILE A 20 -3.89 7.67 -6.39
CA ILE A 20 -3.18 8.76 -5.70
C ILE A 20 -3.90 10.09 -5.96
N GLY A 21 -4.28 10.39 -7.20
CA GLY A 21 -5.02 11.59 -7.58
C GLY A 21 -6.40 11.69 -6.92
N LEU A 22 -7.11 10.57 -6.76
CA LEU A 22 -8.41 10.50 -6.09
C LEU A 22 -8.28 10.60 -4.57
N ILE A 23 -7.26 9.99 -3.98
CA ILE A 23 -6.92 10.12 -2.55
C ILE A 23 -6.59 11.59 -2.25
N VAL A 24 -5.75 12.21 -3.07
CA VAL A 24 -5.41 13.64 -2.96
C VAL A 24 -6.64 14.51 -3.18
N PHE A 25 -7.47 14.24 -4.19
CA PHE A 25 -8.70 14.98 -4.46
C PHE A 25 -9.72 14.87 -3.32
N TRP A 26 -9.87 13.68 -2.75
CA TRP A 26 -10.79 13.40 -1.65
C TRP A 26 -10.34 14.12 -0.36
N ILE A 27 -9.04 14.15 -0.11
CA ILE A 27 -8.42 14.92 0.99
C ILE A 27 -8.61 16.43 0.79
N ILE A 28 -8.46 16.93 -0.44
CA ILE A 28 -8.68 18.35 -0.75
C ILE A 28 -10.16 18.73 -0.58
N ARG A 29 -11.09 17.86 -0.97
CA ARG A 29 -12.54 18.13 -0.93
C ARG A 29 -13.10 18.19 0.49
N HIS A 30 -12.46 17.54 1.47
CA HIS A 30 -12.84 17.61 2.88
C HIS A 30 -12.35 18.86 3.62
N ARG A 31 -11.78 19.87 2.93
CA ARG A 31 -11.54 21.22 3.49
C ARG A 31 -12.84 21.96 3.81
N LYS A 32 -13.51 21.60 4.92
CA LYS A 32 -14.51 22.48 5.53
C LYS A 32 -13.81 23.70 6.15
N LYS A 33 -14.38 24.89 5.90
CA LYS A 33 -13.97 26.20 6.46
C LYS A 33 -14.31 26.32 7.96
N GLY A 34 -13.93 25.34 8.77
CA GLY A 34 -14.04 25.39 10.23
C GLY A 34 -12.71 25.83 10.85
N HIS A 35 -12.78 26.69 11.88
CA HIS A 35 -11.60 27.11 12.65
C HIS A 35 -10.85 25.88 13.20
N PRO A 36 -9.52 25.81 13.05
CA PRO A 36 -8.71 24.61 13.30
C PRO A 36 -8.65 24.16 14.77
N SER A 37 -9.06 25.00 15.73
CA SER A 37 -8.98 24.69 17.17
C SER A 37 -10.14 23.83 17.70
N GLN A 38 -11.25 23.70 16.97
CA GLN A 38 -12.42 22.89 17.38
C GLN A 38 -12.59 21.60 16.55
N ASP A 39 -11.73 21.36 15.56
CA ASP A 39 -11.85 20.22 14.65
C ASP A 39 -11.14 18.99 15.22
N ARG A 40 -11.90 18.00 15.68
CA ARG A 40 -11.38 16.72 16.22
C ARG A 40 -10.49 15.98 15.21
N GLU A 41 -10.62 16.32 13.92
CA GLU A 41 -9.91 15.75 12.77
C GLU A 41 -8.77 16.64 12.23
N TRP A 42 -8.26 17.63 12.99
CA TRP A 42 -7.20 18.54 12.52
C TRP A 42 -5.97 17.81 11.94
N TYR A 43 -5.66 16.62 12.46
CA TYR A 43 -4.51 15.80 12.07
C TYR A 43 -4.65 15.17 10.68
N LEU A 44 -5.86 15.13 10.10
CA LEU A 44 -6.09 14.71 8.72
C LEU A 44 -5.58 15.76 7.71
N ARG A 45 -5.29 16.99 8.15
CA ARG A 45 -4.80 18.06 7.28
C ARG A 45 -3.28 17.96 7.11
N PHE A 46 -2.86 17.72 5.87
CA PHE A 46 -1.43 17.72 5.51
C PHE A 46 -0.73 19.08 5.69
N ALA A 47 -1.48 20.18 5.64
CA ALA A 47 -0.97 21.52 5.93
C ALA A 47 -2.02 22.29 6.73
N LEU A 48 -1.57 23.00 7.77
CA LEU A 48 -2.44 23.76 8.67
C LEU A 48 -2.86 25.09 8.04
N SER A 49 -2.00 25.68 7.22
CA SER A 49 -2.25 26.92 6.49
C SER A 49 -1.69 26.84 5.06
N LYS A 50 -1.98 27.87 4.23
CA LYS A 50 -1.42 27.95 2.88
C LYS A 50 0.09 28.19 2.94
N GLU A 51 0.53 29.00 3.90
CA GLU A 51 1.93 29.33 4.17
C GLU A 51 2.70 28.08 4.62
N ASP A 52 2.11 27.25 5.49
CA ASP A 52 2.66 25.95 5.89
C ASP A 52 2.81 25.01 4.67
N ALA A 53 1.79 24.92 3.81
CA ALA A 53 1.87 24.10 2.60
C ALA A 53 3.00 24.55 1.66
N VAL A 54 3.14 25.86 1.44
CA VAL A 54 4.18 26.44 0.60
C VAL A 54 5.56 26.21 1.22
N SER A 55 5.71 26.40 2.53
CA SER A 55 6.96 26.13 3.26
C SER A 55 7.38 24.65 3.14
N GLN A 56 6.44 23.72 3.37
CA GLN A 56 6.71 22.29 3.20
C GLN A 56 7.09 21.93 1.75
N LEU A 57 6.46 22.57 0.77
CA LEU A 57 6.78 22.38 -0.65
C LEU A 57 8.21 22.86 -0.97
N PHE A 58 8.59 24.06 -0.51
CA PHE A 58 9.94 24.58 -0.71
C PHE A 58 11.00 23.71 -0.04
N LEU A 59 10.72 23.23 1.17
CA LEU A 59 11.62 22.31 1.87
C LEU A 59 11.77 20.99 1.09
N LEU A 60 10.66 20.42 0.61
CA LEU A 60 10.68 19.24 -0.23
C LEU A 60 11.50 19.46 -1.51
N LEU A 61 11.28 20.58 -2.19
CA LEU A 61 12.01 20.95 -3.40
C LEU A 61 13.50 21.12 -3.14
N SER A 62 13.88 21.69 -1.99
CA SER A 62 15.28 21.79 -1.56
C SER A 62 15.93 20.42 -1.41
N PHE A 63 15.23 19.42 -0.87
CA PHE A 63 15.77 18.05 -0.78
C PHE A 63 15.84 17.35 -2.14
N PHE A 64 14.90 17.61 -3.05
CA PHE A 64 15.01 17.13 -4.43
C PHE A 64 16.21 17.72 -5.15
N PHE A 65 16.40 19.04 -5.06
CA PHE A 65 17.57 19.69 -5.64
C PHE A 65 18.86 19.23 -4.99
N LEU A 66 18.89 18.98 -3.68
CA LEU A 66 20.03 18.34 -3.03
C LEU A 66 20.36 17.00 -3.70
N GLY A 67 19.36 16.15 -3.94
CA GLY A 67 19.58 14.86 -4.60
C GLY A 67 20.04 14.96 -6.04
N VAL A 68 19.47 15.87 -6.83
CA VAL A 68 19.91 16.14 -8.21
C VAL A 68 21.34 16.67 -8.23
N THR A 69 21.68 17.59 -7.33
CA THR A 69 23.04 18.13 -7.21
C THR A 69 24.03 17.05 -6.79
N LEU A 70 23.68 16.18 -5.83
CA LEU A 70 24.53 15.05 -5.45
C LEU A 70 24.74 14.07 -6.61
N LEU A 71 23.70 13.80 -7.42
CA LEU A 71 23.84 12.97 -8.62
C LEU A 71 24.73 13.61 -9.68
N ALA A 72 24.56 14.92 -9.94
CA ALA A 72 25.39 15.66 -10.88
C ALA A 72 26.86 15.69 -10.43
N PHE A 73 27.09 16.00 -9.16
CA PHE A 73 28.42 16.01 -8.57
C PHE A 73 29.08 14.62 -8.58
N ASN A 74 28.30 13.56 -8.30
CA ASN A 74 28.77 12.19 -8.42
C ASN A 74 29.23 11.88 -9.85
N ARG A 75 28.46 12.30 -10.85
CA ARG A 75 28.81 12.12 -12.27
C ARG A 75 30.08 12.87 -12.65
N ASP A 76 30.22 14.11 -12.21
CA ASP A 76 31.39 14.95 -12.50
C ASP A 76 32.69 14.40 -11.86
N LEU A 77 32.56 13.68 -10.74
CA LEU A 77 33.67 12.99 -10.08
C LEU A 77 33.98 11.60 -10.66
N GLY A 78 33.31 11.18 -11.73
CA GLY A 78 33.52 9.87 -12.35
C GLY A 78 32.74 8.72 -11.68
N ASP A 79 31.56 9.02 -11.12
CA ASP A 79 30.62 8.07 -10.50
C ASP A 79 31.21 7.20 -9.36
N PRO A 80 31.81 7.81 -8.31
CA PRO A 80 32.35 7.06 -7.18
C PRO A 80 31.27 6.32 -6.37
N PHE A 81 30.03 6.81 -6.38
CA PHE A 81 28.89 6.16 -5.71
C PHE A 81 27.85 5.69 -6.73
N SER A 82 27.13 4.62 -6.37
CA SER A 82 25.94 4.21 -7.12
C SER A 82 24.81 5.23 -6.94
N TRP A 83 23.96 5.39 -7.97
CA TRP A 83 22.76 6.23 -7.87
C TRP A 83 21.83 5.80 -6.72
N ARG A 84 21.85 4.51 -6.34
CA ARG A 84 21.12 3.97 -5.18
C ARG A 84 21.63 4.57 -3.88
N THR A 85 22.95 4.70 -3.73
CA THR A 85 23.57 5.33 -2.54
C THR A 85 23.13 6.79 -2.42
N VAL A 86 23.09 7.53 -3.53
CA VAL A 86 22.61 8.92 -3.53
C VAL A 86 21.13 8.98 -3.12
N LEU A 87 20.28 8.13 -3.70
CA LEU A 87 18.86 8.03 -3.33
C LEU A 87 18.67 7.72 -1.82
N PHE A 88 19.49 6.84 -1.26
CA PHE A 88 19.46 6.53 0.17
C PHE A 88 19.81 7.76 1.01
N ILE A 89 20.96 8.39 0.74
CA ILE A 89 21.44 9.55 1.48
C ILE A 89 20.40 10.67 1.45
N THR A 90 19.85 10.99 0.28
CA THR A 90 18.84 12.04 0.13
C THR A 90 17.56 11.71 0.89
N SER A 91 17.14 10.44 0.88
CA SER A 91 15.92 10.02 1.57
C SER A 91 16.10 10.03 3.09
N VAL A 92 17.27 9.64 3.60
CA VAL A 92 17.62 9.70 5.03
C VAL A 92 17.73 11.14 5.51
N ILE A 93 18.41 12.01 4.77
CA ILE A 93 18.52 13.44 5.10
C ILE A 93 17.13 14.08 5.09
N GLY A 94 16.30 13.78 4.10
CA GLY A 94 14.92 14.23 4.06
C GLY A 94 14.08 13.71 5.23
N LEU A 95 14.26 12.45 5.64
CA LEU A 95 13.55 11.87 6.78
C LEU A 95 13.93 12.59 8.08
N VAL A 96 15.23 12.80 8.32
CA VAL A 96 15.72 13.56 9.48
C VAL A 96 15.18 14.99 9.46
N GLY A 97 15.24 15.65 8.30
CA GLY A 97 14.67 16.97 8.09
C GLY A 97 13.16 17.02 8.37
N ALA A 98 12.42 15.99 7.95
CA ALA A 98 10.99 15.89 8.19
C ALA A 98 10.65 15.84 9.68
N TYR A 99 11.37 15.03 10.46
CA TYR A 99 11.18 14.98 11.92
C TYR A 99 11.61 16.26 12.63
N TYR A 100 12.70 16.88 12.18
CA TYR A 100 13.20 18.12 12.77
C TYR A 100 12.27 19.31 12.51
N PHE A 101 11.88 19.51 11.25
CA PHE A 101 11.01 20.62 10.82
C PHE A 101 9.51 20.31 10.90
N LYS A 102 9.13 19.09 11.30
CA LYS A 102 7.75 18.60 11.40
C LYS A 102 6.97 18.70 10.07
N THR A 103 7.66 18.49 8.95
CA THR A 103 7.09 18.62 7.60
C THR A 103 6.59 17.29 7.06
N ILE A 104 5.35 17.28 6.57
CA ILE A 104 4.68 16.04 6.18
C ILE A 104 5.00 15.65 4.74
N TYR A 105 5.07 16.64 3.83
CA TYR A 105 5.42 16.35 2.43
C TYR A 105 6.80 15.70 2.34
N THR A 106 7.80 16.26 3.04
CA THR A 106 9.14 15.66 3.12
C THR A 106 9.08 14.25 3.70
N LEU A 107 8.31 14.02 4.78
CA LEU A 107 8.16 12.69 5.37
C LEU A 107 7.66 11.65 4.35
N VAL A 108 6.58 11.97 3.62
CA VAL A 108 5.99 11.08 2.61
C VAL A 108 7.02 10.68 1.56
N PHE A 109 7.69 11.67 0.96
CA PHE A 109 8.67 11.41 -0.10
C PHE A 109 9.92 10.70 0.40
N SER A 110 10.37 10.99 1.63
CA SER A 110 11.49 10.30 2.23
C SER A 110 11.19 8.83 2.55
N LEU A 111 10.00 8.52 3.04
CA LEU A 111 9.59 7.13 3.27
C LEU A 111 9.49 6.35 1.94
N VAL A 112 8.86 6.94 0.92
CA VAL A 112 8.82 6.35 -0.44
C VAL A 112 10.23 6.17 -1.00
N GLY A 113 11.12 7.14 -0.80
CA GLY A 113 12.51 7.10 -1.23
C GLY A 113 13.30 5.97 -0.56
N ILE A 114 13.15 5.76 0.76
CA ILE A 114 13.78 4.66 1.49
C ILE A 114 13.24 3.30 1.02
N THR A 115 11.93 3.16 0.84
CA THR A 115 11.32 1.93 0.32
C THR A 115 11.81 1.62 -1.10
N SER A 116 11.87 2.65 -1.96
CA SER A 116 12.35 2.52 -3.34
C SER A 116 13.83 2.16 -3.38
N TRP A 117 14.65 2.78 -2.52
CA TRP A 117 16.05 2.43 -2.36
C TRP A 117 16.21 0.97 -1.95
N TRP A 118 15.49 0.51 -0.92
CA TRP A 118 15.60 -0.87 -0.46
C TRP A 118 15.22 -1.86 -1.57
N GLY A 119 14.15 -1.59 -2.32
CA GLY A 119 13.75 -2.42 -3.45
C GLY A 119 14.81 -2.47 -4.56
N ALA A 120 15.39 -1.33 -4.93
CA ALA A 120 16.46 -1.25 -5.93
C ALA A 120 17.75 -1.93 -5.46
N GLN A 121 18.09 -1.78 -4.18
CA GLN A 121 19.27 -2.37 -3.57
C GLN A 121 19.14 -3.89 -3.40
N ALA A 122 17.94 -4.36 -3.03
CA ALA A 122 17.62 -5.77 -3.02
C ALA A 122 17.76 -6.37 -4.41
N ALA A 123 17.20 -5.73 -5.45
CA ALA A 123 17.34 -6.21 -6.83
C ALA A 123 18.81 -6.36 -7.28
N GLU A 124 19.70 -5.45 -6.87
CA GLU A 124 21.14 -5.59 -7.10
C GLU A 124 21.74 -6.79 -6.35
N TRP A 125 21.33 -7.06 -5.11
CA TRP A 125 21.84 -8.22 -4.36
C TRP A 125 21.42 -9.56 -4.96
N LEU A 126 20.30 -9.59 -5.71
CA LEU A 126 19.92 -10.73 -6.54
C LEU A 126 20.62 -10.74 -7.89
N GLN A 127 21.18 -9.61 -8.36
CA GLN A 127 21.81 -9.55 -9.67
C GLN A 127 22.99 -10.54 -9.72
N ASN A 128 23.02 -11.38 -10.77
CA ASN A 128 23.98 -12.47 -10.99
C ASN A 128 23.84 -13.68 -10.05
N LYS A 129 22.83 -13.70 -9.19
CA LYS A 129 22.46 -14.88 -8.41
C LYS A 129 21.08 -15.32 -8.87
N ASP A 130 20.89 -16.59 -9.19
CA ASP A 130 19.58 -17.11 -9.61
C ASP A 130 18.63 -17.23 -8.40
N ILE A 131 18.50 -16.18 -7.57
CA ILE A 131 17.70 -16.19 -6.34
C ILE A 131 16.26 -15.78 -6.66
N LYS A 132 15.32 -16.35 -5.91
CA LYS A 132 13.89 -16.00 -5.99
C LYS A 132 13.62 -14.51 -5.78
N ALA A 133 12.99 -13.88 -6.77
CA ALA A 133 12.52 -12.50 -6.69
C ALA A 133 11.38 -12.30 -5.66
N SER A 134 10.73 -13.38 -5.20
CA SER A 134 9.70 -13.33 -4.14
C SER A 134 10.24 -12.72 -2.84
N ALA A 135 11.55 -12.82 -2.59
CA ALA A 135 12.21 -12.21 -1.43
C ALA A 135 12.14 -10.69 -1.43
N ILE A 136 12.32 -10.05 -2.61
CA ILE A 136 12.20 -8.60 -2.77
C ILE A 136 10.77 -8.18 -2.44
N PHE A 137 9.79 -8.90 -2.98
CA PHE A 137 8.39 -8.59 -2.74
C PHE A 137 8.03 -8.72 -1.26
N ALA A 138 8.46 -9.80 -0.61
CA ALA A 138 8.25 -10.01 0.82
C ALA A 138 8.86 -8.89 1.67
N GLY A 139 10.08 -8.44 1.34
CA GLY A 139 10.70 -7.34 2.06
C GLY A 139 9.98 -6.00 1.86
N LEU A 140 9.49 -5.70 0.65
CA LEU A 140 8.65 -4.51 0.42
C LEU A 140 7.34 -4.58 1.23
N ALA A 141 6.71 -5.77 1.28
CA ALA A 141 5.52 -5.98 2.10
C ALA A 141 5.82 -5.84 3.61
N PHE A 142 6.98 -6.31 4.07
CA PHE A 142 7.41 -6.12 5.45
C PHE A 142 7.67 -4.65 5.78
N ILE A 143 8.26 -3.87 4.87
CA ILE A 143 8.41 -2.41 5.06
C ILE A 143 7.04 -1.76 5.20
N ALA A 144 6.05 -2.14 4.38
CA ALA A 144 4.69 -1.62 4.48
C ALA A 144 3.99 -2.00 5.81
N LEU A 145 4.13 -3.25 6.27
CA LEU A 145 3.64 -3.67 7.58
C LEU A 145 4.34 -2.94 8.73
N LEU A 146 5.65 -2.70 8.59
CA LEU A 146 6.41 -1.93 9.57
C LEU A 146 5.93 -0.47 9.62
N PHE A 147 5.59 0.14 8.47
CA PHE A 147 4.96 1.45 8.46
C PHE A 147 3.63 1.45 9.19
N TYR A 148 2.77 0.44 8.95
CA TYR A 148 1.52 0.31 9.71
C TYR A 148 1.76 0.21 11.23
N ALA A 149 2.68 -0.65 11.65
CA ALA A 149 3.01 -0.84 13.07
C ALA A 149 3.61 0.42 13.71
N LEU A 150 4.54 1.10 13.01
CA LEU A 150 5.12 2.36 13.45
C LEU A 150 4.09 3.49 13.50
N GLY A 151 3.10 3.49 12.61
CA GLY A 151 2.00 4.44 12.60
C GLY A 151 1.28 4.48 13.95
N HIS A 152 0.88 3.32 14.47
CA HIS A 152 0.26 3.18 15.78
C HIS A 152 1.15 3.66 16.93
N LEU A 153 2.46 3.41 16.85
CA LEU A 153 3.41 3.91 17.86
C LEU A 153 3.42 5.45 17.89
N HIS A 154 3.39 6.09 16.72
CA HIS A 154 3.35 7.55 16.60
C HIS A 154 2.02 8.17 17.08
N GLU A 155 0.92 7.41 17.11
CA GLU A 155 -0.36 7.90 17.66
C GLU A 155 -0.29 8.22 19.15
N LYS A 156 0.65 7.59 19.88
CA LYS A 156 0.81 7.75 21.33
C LYS A 156 1.03 9.20 21.74
N GLU A 157 1.78 9.97 20.95
CA GLU A 157 2.15 11.34 21.28
C GLU A 157 1.41 12.31 20.34
N ILE A 158 0.63 13.24 20.92
CA ILE A 158 -0.19 14.20 20.16
C ILE A 158 0.63 14.97 19.11
N LYS A 159 1.90 15.29 19.41
CA LYS A 159 2.82 15.99 18.49
C LYS A 159 3.09 15.21 17.19
N PHE A 160 2.99 13.89 17.21
CA PHE A 160 3.27 13.01 16.08
C PHE A 160 2.01 12.41 15.43
N LYS A 161 0.82 12.84 15.84
CA LYS A 161 -0.44 12.30 15.29
C LYS A 161 -0.56 12.46 13.77
N ARG A 162 -0.04 13.56 13.20
CA ARG A 162 0.02 13.75 11.74
C ARG A 162 1.00 12.81 11.05
N PHE A 163 2.08 12.43 11.75
CA PHE A 163 3.08 11.50 11.22
C PHE A 163 2.53 10.09 11.26
N ALA A 164 1.85 9.72 12.35
CA ALA A 164 1.13 8.45 12.48
C ALA A 164 0.24 8.19 11.26
N LEU A 165 -0.55 9.18 10.84
CA LEU A 165 -1.40 9.07 9.66
C LEU A 165 -0.62 8.75 8.39
N VAL A 166 0.54 9.38 8.16
CA VAL A 166 1.37 9.11 6.97
C VAL A 166 1.83 7.65 6.97
N PHE A 167 2.36 7.17 8.09
CA PHE A 167 2.82 5.80 8.25
C PHE A 167 1.67 4.78 8.07
N LEU A 168 0.51 5.04 8.70
CA LEU A 168 -0.67 4.19 8.57
C LEU A 168 -1.18 4.14 7.13
N VAL A 169 -1.35 5.30 6.48
CA VAL A 169 -1.86 5.39 5.11
C VAL A 169 -0.91 4.71 4.12
N LEU A 170 0.40 4.96 4.21
CA LEU A 170 1.38 4.29 3.35
C LEU A 170 1.40 2.77 3.57
N GLY A 171 1.34 2.32 4.82
CA GLY A 171 1.28 0.90 5.15
C GLY A 171 0.02 0.22 4.63
N ILE A 172 -1.16 0.80 4.91
CA ILE A 172 -2.46 0.27 4.45
C ILE A 172 -2.49 0.21 2.92
N ILE A 173 -2.25 1.34 2.23
CA ILE A 173 -2.33 1.38 0.77
C ILE A 173 -1.39 0.37 0.12
N ALA A 174 -0.16 0.23 0.63
CA ALA A 174 0.80 -0.72 0.07
C ALA A 174 0.38 -2.18 0.29
N ILE A 175 -0.12 -2.54 1.47
CA ILE A 175 -0.60 -3.90 1.76
C ILE A 175 -1.89 -4.22 1.00
N THR A 176 -2.87 -3.33 1.04
CA THR A 176 -4.10 -3.48 0.24
C THR A 176 -3.75 -3.62 -1.24
N GLY A 177 -2.87 -2.76 -1.76
CA GLY A 177 -2.40 -2.82 -3.16
C GLY A 177 -1.70 -4.13 -3.52
N ALA A 178 -0.85 -4.64 -2.64
CA ALA A 178 -0.17 -5.93 -2.82
C ALA A 178 -1.17 -7.11 -2.84
N LEU A 179 -2.08 -7.15 -1.87
CA LEU A 179 -3.13 -8.18 -1.80
C LEU A 179 -4.07 -8.12 -3.01
N PHE A 180 -4.44 -6.91 -3.41
CA PHE A 180 -5.26 -6.67 -4.58
C PHE A 180 -4.58 -7.18 -5.84
N PHE A 181 -3.32 -6.83 -6.06
CA PHE A 181 -2.52 -7.29 -7.19
C PHE A 181 -2.49 -8.81 -7.26
N PHE A 182 -2.11 -9.49 -6.17
CA PHE A 182 -2.06 -10.96 -6.13
C PHE A 182 -3.41 -11.65 -6.17
N SER A 183 -4.51 -10.94 -5.90
CA SER A 183 -5.85 -11.49 -6.10
C SER A 183 -6.22 -11.63 -7.58
N THR A 184 -5.47 -11.01 -8.51
CA THR A 184 -5.75 -11.01 -9.95
C THR A 184 -4.95 -12.08 -10.70
N LYS A 185 -5.42 -12.48 -11.89
CA LYS A 185 -4.69 -13.43 -12.76
C LYS A 185 -3.25 -12.94 -13.10
N PRO A 186 -3.03 -11.68 -13.51
CA PRO A 186 -1.67 -11.18 -13.75
C PRO A 186 -0.78 -11.25 -12.51
N GLY A 187 -1.31 -10.90 -11.33
CA GLY A 187 -0.55 -10.97 -10.09
C GLY A 187 -0.15 -12.38 -9.70
N LEU A 188 -1.04 -13.37 -9.87
CA LEU A 188 -0.71 -14.78 -9.67
C LEU A 188 0.37 -15.25 -10.65
N GLY A 189 0.35 -14.79 -11.91
CA GLY A 189 1.40 -15.10 -12.87
C GLY A 189 2.77 -14.56 -12.47
N VAL A 190 2.79 -13.32 -11.98
CA VAL A 190 3.99 -12.69 -11.42
C VAL A 190 4.47 -13.46 -10.20
N LEU A 191 3.58 -13.87 -9.29
CA LEU A 191 3.94 -14.69 -8.14
C LEU A 191 4.58 -16.02 -8.54
N GLY A 192 4.01 -16.74 -9.51
CA GLY A 192 4.60 -17.97 -10.04
C GLY A 192 6.00 -17.74 -10.60
N GLY A 193 6.18 -16.68 -11.39
CA GLY A 193 7.49 -16.28 -11.91
C GLY A 193 8.51 -15.91 -10.82
N MET A 194 8.06 -15.24 -9.76
CA MET A 194 8.91 -14.81 -8.63
C MET A 194 9.39 -15.97 -7.74
N THR A 195 8.69 -17.10 -7.75
CA THR A 195 9.08 -18.31 -6.97
C THR A 195 10.12 -19.18 -7.65
N LYS A 196 10.53 -18.84 -8.88
CA LYS A 196 11.60 -19.54 -9.62
C LYS A 196 12.98 -19.14 -9.12
N GLY A 197 13.91 -20.09 -9.16
CA GLY A 197 15.29 -19.92 -8.74
C GLY A 197 15.61 -20.53 -7.37
N GLU A 198 16.83 -20.29 -6.92
CA GLU A 198 17.43 -20.73 -5.68
C GLU A 198 16.80 -20.05 -4.44
N PRO A 199 16.84 -20.71 -3.28
CA PRO A 199 16.35 -20.15 -2.02
C PRO A 199 16.98 -18.81 -1.65
N ILE A 200 16.26 -18.03 -0.85
CA ILE A 200 16.65 -16.68 -0.38
C ILE A 200 18.00 -16.65 0.37
N PHE A 201 18.42 -17.80 0.90
CA PHE A 201 19.69 -17.98 1.62
C PHE A 201 20.93 -17.80 0.72
N GLY A 202 20.78 -17.75 -0.60
CA GLY A 202 21.87 -17.43 -1.53
C GLY A 202 22.43 -16.00 -1.42
N SER A 203 21.69 -15.11 -0.75
CA SER A 203 22.17 -13.77 -0.37
C SER A 203 21.97 -13.56 1.12
N TRP A 204 23.09 -13.49 1.85
CA TRP A 204 23.08 -13.16 3.26
C TRP A 204 22.52 -11.75 3.50
N GLN A 205 22.70 -10.81 2.56
CA GLN A 205 22.17 -9.44 2.66
C GLN A 205 20.63 -9.44 2.68
N ILE A 206 20.00 -10.16 1.75
CA ILE A 206 18.53 -10.29 1.70
C ILE A 206 18.04 -11.01 2.95
N THR A 207 18.64 -12.15 3.28
CA THR A 207 18.22 -12.96 4.43
C THR A 207 18.29 -12.16 5.73
N LEU A 208 19.40 -11.45 5.95
CA LEU A 208 19.57 -10.60 7.13
C LEU A 208 18.57 -9.44 7.13
N SER A 209 18.33 -8.79 5.99
CA SER A 209 17.38 -7.68 5.90
C SER A 209 15.93 -8.11 6.21
N LEU A 210 15.50 -9.26 5.69
CA LEU A 210 14.18 -9.83 5.97
C LEU A 210 14.04 -10.21 7.44
N PHE A 211 15.10 -10.81 8.02
CA PHE A 211 15.13 -11.13 9.44
C PHE A 211 14.99 -9.86 10.31
N ILE A 212 15.74 -8.79 10.00
CA ILE A 212 15.64 -7.51 10.70
C ILE A 212 14.23 -6.94 10.60
N PHE A 213 13.58 -7.00 9.43
CA PHE A 213 12.20 -6.54 9.31
C PHE A 213 11.22 -7.36 10.14
N ILE A 214 11.33 -8.70 10.12
CA ILE A 214 10.47 -9.55 10.95
C ILE A 214 10.64 -9.20 12.43
N VAL A 215 11.88 -9.14 12.93
CA VAL A 215 12.16 -8.78 14.33
C VAL A 215 11.61 -7.40 14.68
N SER A 216 11.74 -6.43 13.76
CA SER A 216 11.22 -5.07 13.95
C SER A 216 9.70 -5.04 13.99
N ILE A 217 9.02 -5.73 13.07
CA ILE A 217 7.55 -5.82 13.04
C ILE A 217 7.05 -6.46 14.34
N VAL A 218 7.62 -7.59 14.74
CA VAL A 218 7.24 -8.30 15.97
C VAL A 218 7.45 -7.40 17.18
N GLY A 219 8.63 -6.80 17.31
CA GLY A 219 8.96 -5.93 18.44
C GLY A 219 8.04 -4.71 18.54
N VAL A 220 7.84 -3.99 17.44
CA VAL A 220 6.97 -2.80 17.40
C VAL A 220 5.51 -3.15 17.64
N THR A 221 5.02 -4.26 17.06
CA THR A 221 3.62 -4.69 17.21
C THR A 221 3.33 -5.15 18.65
N LEU A 222 4.21 -5.95 19.25
CA LEU A 222 4.07 -6.38 20.64
C LEU A 222 4.16 -5.20 21.62
N TYR A 223 5.08 -4.26 21.37
CA TYR A 223 5.17 -3.04 22.18
C TYR A 223 3.88 -2.22 22.08
N SER A 224 3.36 -2.03 20.87
CA SER A 224 2.14 -1.25 20.61
C SER A 224 0.90 -1.91 21.21
N ALA A 225 0.81 -3.24 21.16
CA ALA A 225 -0.24 -4.01 21.82
C ALA A 225 -0.14 -3.95 23.35
N GLY A 226 1.06 -4.03 23.92
CA GLY A 226 1.28 -3.84 25.36
C GLY A 226 0.88 -2.44 25.84
N LYS A 227 0.93 -1.45 24.95
CA LYS A 227 0.42 -0.09 25.20
C LYS A 227 -1.05 0.11 24.80
N ARG A 228 -1.76 -0.94 24.37
CA ARG A 228 -3.16 -0.91 23.90
C ARG A 228 -3.41 0.10 22.77
N LEU A 229 -2.39 0.37 21.95
CA LEU A 229 -2.49 1.23 20.77
C LEU A 229 -3.09 0.49 19.57
N ILE A 230 -3.03 -0.83 19.58
CA ILE A 230 -3.50 -1.71 18.51
C ILE A 230 -4.58 -2.64 19.09
N SER A 231 -5.67 -2.84 18.33
CA SER A 231 -6.71 -3.79 18.72
C SER A 231 -6.25 -5.25 18.55
N PRO A 232 -6.80 -6.21 19.29
CA PRO A 232 -6.40 -7.62 19.16
C PRO A 232 -6.56 -8.16 17.72
N PHE A 233 -7.58 -7.71 16.99
CA PHE A 233 -7.82 -8.11 15.60
C PHE A 233 -6.76 -7.55 14.65
N GLU A 234 -6.33 -6.30 14.84
CA GLU A 234 -5.26 -5.70 14.05
C GLU A 234 -3.91 -6.38 14.33
N LEU A 235 -3.64 -6.74 15.58
CA LEU A 235 -2.46 -7.53 15.93
C LEU A 235 -2.45 -8.85 15.16
N ILE A 236 -3.56 -9.58 15.20
CA ILE A 236 -3.69 -10.86 14.48
C ILE A 236 -3.49 -10.62 12.98
N ALA A 237 -4.10 -9.58 12.40
CA ALA A 237 -3.93 -9.25 10.99
C ALA A 237 -2.46 -8.98 10.61
N VAL A 238 -1.73 -8.20 11.41
CA VAL A 238 -0.29 -7.93 11.18
C VAL A 238 0.51 -9.22 11.20
N PHE A 239 0.28 -10.12 12.17
CA PHE A 239 0.98 -11.40 12.23
C PHE A 239 0.60 -12.33 11.07
N VAL A 240 -0.68 -12.39 10.70
CA VAL A 240 -1.16 -13.18 9.57
C VAL A 240 -0.55 -12.69 8.26
N PHE A 241 -0.49 -11.38 8.01
CA PHE A 241 0.14 -10.85 6.80
C PHE A 241 1.66 -11.01 6.83
N THR A 242 2.30 -10.85 7.99
CA THR A 242 3.74 -11.14 8.14
C THR A 242 4.02 -12.60 7.80
N ALA A 243 3.21 -13.54 8.29
CA ALA A 243 3.33 -14.94 7.96
C ALA A 243 3.05 -15.22 6.48
N LEU A 244 2.00 -14.63 5.90
CA LEU A 244 1.63 -14.79 4.50
C LEU A 244 2.77 -14.34 3.57
N PHE A 245 3.30 -13.14 3.75
CA PHE A 245 4.40 -12.62 2.93
C PHE A 245 5.73 -13.30 3.22
N GLY A 246 5.98 -13.71 4.47
CA GLY A 246 7.14 -14.51 4.83
C GLY A 246 7.13 -15.89 4.19
N LEU A 247 5.97 -16.56 4.15
CA LEU A 247 5.79 -17.82 3.46
C LEU A 247 6.07 -17.68 1.97
N ILE A 248 5.56 -16.61 1.32
CA ILE A 248 5.83 -16.31 -0.09
C ILE A 248 7.33 -16.25 -0.41
N ALA A 249 8.14 -15.66 0.47
CA ALA A 249 9.60 -15.63 0.31
C ALA A 249 10.22 -17.04 0.31
N LEU A 250 9.63 -17.99 1.05
CA LEU A 250 10.14 -19.34 1.26
C LEU A 250 9.50 -20.39 0.34
N LEU A 251 8.49 -20.03 -0.46
CA LEU A 251 7.76 -20.98 -1.30
C LEU A 251 8.69 -21.71 -2.27
N PRO A 252 8.53 -23.03 -2.47
CA PRO A 252 9.14 -23.73 -3.60
C PRO A 252 8.54 -23.22 -4.91
N GLU A 253 9.17 -23.52 -6.04
CA GLU A 253 8.69 -23.10 -7.36
C GLU A 253 7.22 -23.49 -7.57
N GLN A 254 6.39 -22.52 -7.92
CA GLN A 254 4.95 -22.71 -8.11
C GLN A 254 4.57 -22.59 -9.58
N ASN A 255 3.93 -23.64 -10.12
CA ASN A 255 3.27 -23.58 -11.41
C ASN A 255 1.84 -23.08 -11.22
N MET A 256 1.60 -21.77 -11.38
CA MET A 256 0.28 -21.16 -11.14
C MET A 256 -0.76 -21.45 -12.24
N PHE A 257 -0.29 -21.77 -13.44
CA PHE A 257 -1.13 -22.04 -14.61
C PHE A 257 -0.76 -23.38 -15.22
N VAL A 258 -1.74 -24.09 -15.75
CA VAL A 258 -1.52 -25.33 -16.50
C VAL A 258 -0.73 -24.96 -17.77
N GLN A 259 0.45 -25.56 -17.96
CA GLN A 259 1.31 -25.29 -19.10
C GLN A 259 0.66 -25.81 -20.39
N SER A 260 -0.07 -24.94 -21.08
CA SER A 260 -0.49 -25.18 -22.47
C SER A 260 0.62 -24.69 -23.41
N GLY A 261 1.66 -25.54 -23.60
CA GLY A 261 2.63 -25.61 -24.71
C GLY A 261 3.25 -24.36 -25.37
N SER A 262 2.94 -23.12 -24.99
CA SER A 262 3.33 -21.92 -25.73
C SER A 262 3.88 -20.82 -24.82
N ARG A 263 5.04 -20.25 -25.21
CA ARG A 263 5.72 -19.12 -24.56
C ARG A 263 4.86 -17.84 -24.42
N TYR A 264 3.68 -17.80 -25.05
CA TYR A 264 2.75 -16.67 -25.02
C TYR A 264 1.69 -16.75 -23.90
N SER A 265 1.71 -17.78 -23.05
CA SER A 265 0.67 -18.01 -22.03
C SER A 265 0.69 -17.03 -20.85
N ILE A 266 1.82 -16.33 -20.59
CA ILE A 266 1.96 -15.37 -19.49
C ILE A 266 0.93 -14.23 -19.60
N TYR A 267 0.52 -13.87 -20.83
CA TYR A 267 -0.42 -12.77 -21.08
C TYR A 267 -1.83 -13.22 -21.46
N ARG A 268 -2.02 -14.48 -21.89
CA ARG A 268 -3.32 -14.98 -22.36
C ARG A 268 -4.09 -15.83 -21.34
N GLY A 269 -3.50 -16.08 -20.17
CA GLY A 269 -4.18 -16.72 -19.05
C GLY A 269 -4.54 -18.16 -19.38
N GLY A 270 -3.61 -19.09 -19.13
CA GLY A 270 -3.96 -20.51 -19.07
C GLY A 270 -4.98 -20.77 -17.95
N GLU A 271 -5.58 -21.96 -17.95
CA GLU A 271 -6.37 -22.41 -16.80
C GLU A 271 -5.50 -22.46 -15.54
N LEU A 272 -6.09 -22.11 -14.39
CA LEU A 272 -5.38 -22.16 -13.11
C LEU A 272 -5.04 -23.62 -12.78
N SER A 273 -3.80 -23.85 -12.36
CA SER A 273 -3.45 -25.14 -11.76
C SER A 273 -4.08 -25.28 -10.37
N GLY A 274 -4.01 -26.47 -9.75
CA GLY A 274 -4.45 -26.65 -8.36
C GLY A 274 -3.76 -25.68 -7.37
N SER A 275 -2.45 -25.43 -7.55
CA SER A 275 -1.73 -24.43 -6.75
C SER A 275 -2.20 -23.00 -7.06
N GLY A 276 -2.43 -22.69 -8.33
CA GLY A 276 -2.97 -21.39 -8.74
C GLY A 276 -4.34 -21.09 -8.12
N VAL A 277 -5.25 -22.08 -8.09
CA VAL A 277 -6.56 -21.96 -7.43
C VAL A 277 -6.41 -21.73 -5.93
N PHE A 278 -5.52 -22.48 -5.28
CA PHE A 278 -5.26 -22.33 -3.84
C PHE A 278 -4.77 -20.91 -3.49
N TRP A 279 -3.76 -20.40 -4.20
CA TRP A 279 -3.26 -19.03 -3.98
C TRP A 279 -4.28 -17.97 -4.35
N ALA A 280 -5.04 -18.16 -5.42
CA ALA A 280 -6.14 -17.27 -5.77
C ALA A 280 -7.14 -17.16 -4.61
N LEU A 281 -7.56 -18.29 -4.04
CA LEU A 281 -8.49 -18.30 -2.91
C LEU A 281 -7.90 -17.55 -1.70
N ILE A 282 -6.63 -17.82 -1.34
CA ILE A 282 -5.95 -17.14 -0.24
C ILE A 282 -5.95 -15.62 -0.43
N PHE A 283 -5.51 -15.11 -1.58
CA PHE A 283 -5.42 -13.66 -1.77
C PHE A 283 -6.78 -12.97 -1.88
N ASN A 284 -7.76 -13.63 -2.50
CA ASN A 284 -9.13 -13.11 -2.56
C ASN A 284 -9.76 -13.04 -1.16
N LEU A 285 -9.56 -14.06 -0.33
CA LEU A 285 -10.03 -14.04 1.05
C LEU A 285 -9.25 -13.02 1.89
N ALA A 286 -7.93 -12.97 1.74
CA ALA A 286 -7.06 -12.04 2.47
C ALA A 286 -7.43 -10.58 2.18
N VAL A 287 -7.58 -10.18 0.90
CA VAL A 287 -7.98 -8.81 0.55
C VAL A 287 -9.39 -8.50 1.06
N PHE A 288 -10.32 -9.45 0.95
CA PHE A 288 -11.68 -9.23 1.44
C PHE A 288 -11.72 -9.03 2.97
N LEU A 289 -11.05 -9.90 3.72
CA LEU A 289 -10.96 -9.80 5.18
C LEU A 289 -10.19 -8.57 5.63
N GLU A 290 -9.13 -8.17 4.91
CA GLU A 290 -8.38 -6.94 5.18
C GLU A 290 -9.28 -5.71 5.09
N LEU A 291 -10.07 -5.60 4.03
CA LEU A 291 -10.98 -4.47 3.80
C LEU A 291 -12.10 -4.41 4.83
N LEU A 292 -12.68 -5.55 5.20
CA LEU A 292 -13.63 -5.63 6.32
C LEU A 292 -12.96 -5.26 7.64
N GLY A 293 -11.73 -5.71 7.86
CA GLY A 293 -10.90 -5.38 9.02
C GLY A 293 -10.64 -3.88 9.14
N LEU A 294 -10.36 -3.19 8.03
CA LEU A 294 -10.19 -1.73 7.98
C LEU A 294 -11.47 -0.99 8.35
N ILE A 295 -12.62 -1.40 7.78
CA ILE A 295 -13.92 -0.80 8.10
C ILE A 295 -14.25 -1.02 9.58
N PHE A 296 -14.04 -2.23 10.09
CA PHE A 296 -14.31 -2.58 11.48
C PHE A 296 -13.37 -1.88 12.45
N SER A 297 -12.08 -1.79 12.13
CA SER A 297 -11.09 -1.00 12.89
C SER A 297 -11.50 0.47 12.95
N GLY A 298 -11.90 1.06 11.83
CA GLY A 298 -12.41 2.42 11.77
C GLY A 298 -13.67 2.62 12.62
N TYR A 299 -14.57 1.64 12.65
CA TYR A 299 -15.74 1.65 13.52
C TYR A 299 -15.36 1.62 15.02
N LEU A 300 -14.50 0.67 15.43
CA LEU A 300 -14.05 0.54 16.82
C LEU A 300 -13.30 1.77 17.32
N ARG A 301 -12.46 2.35 16.45
CA ARG A 301 -11.65 3.54 16.76
C ARG A 301 -12.43 4.85 16.58
N LYS A 302 -13.66 4.79 16.05
CA LYS A 302 -14.49 5.95 15.69
C LYS A 302 -13.79 6.90 14.70
N GLU A 303 -13.02 6.33 13.78
CA GLU A 303 -12.26 7.06 12.78
C GLU A 303 -12.92 6.95 11.40
N GLY A 304 -13.58 8.02 10.98
CA GLY A 304 -14.29 8.04 9.70
C GLY A 304 -13.38 7.83 8.49
N TRP A 305 -12.11 8.24 8.56
CA TRP A 305 -11.16 8.11 7.45
C TRP A 305 -10.83 6.64 7.13
N LEU A 306 -10.67 5.79 8.15
CA LEU A 306 -10.45 4.33 7.99
C LEU A 306 -11.66 3.65 7.34
N ILE A 307 -12.87 3.98 7.81
CA ILE A 307 -14.12 3.47 7.25
C ILE A 307 -14.24 3.85 5.77
N ASN A 308 -13.96 5.11 5.45
CA ASN A 308 -14.04 5.62 4.08
C ASN A 308 -12.99 4.98 3.18
N LEU A 309 -11.77 4.76 3.68
CA LEU A 309 -10.69 4.12 2.93
C LEU A 309 -11.01 2.65 2.64
N GLY A 310 -11.45 1.90 3.65
CA GLY A 310 -11.85 0.50 3.49
C GLY A 310 -13.05 0.34 2.56
N ALA A 311 -14.07 1.19 2.70
CA ALA A 311 -15.22 1.21 1.79
C ALA A 311 -14.79 1.56 0.35
N PHE A 312 -13.91 2.54 0.16
CA PHE A 312 -13.41 2.88 -1.17
C PHE A 312 -12.70 1.69 -1.84
N PHE A 313 -11.78 1.02 -1.14
CA PHE A 313 -11.10 -0.14 -1.69
C PHE A 313 -12.01 -1.35 -1.89
N LEU A 314 -13.02 -1.56 -1.02
CA LEU A 314 -14.04 -2.59 -1.21
C LEU A 314 -14.86 -2.34 -2.48
N PHE A 315 -15.23 -1.09 -2.73
CA PHE A 315 -15.89 -0.70 -3.97
C PHE A 315 -15.00 -0.99 -5.19
N LEU A 316 -13.71 -0.63 -5.14
CA LEU A 316 -12.76 -0.96 -6.21
C LEU A 316 -12.59 -2.47 -6.40
N LEU A 317 -12.55 -3.25 -5.33
CA LEU A 317 -12.45 -4.71 -5.39
C LEU A 317 -13.66 -5.30 -6.11
N ILE A 318 -14.87 -4.87 -5.76
CA ILE A 318 -16.09 -5.32 -6.41
C ILE A 318 -16.05 -4.99 -7.91
N ILE A 319 -15.61 -3.79 -8.27
CA ILE A 319 -15.43 -3.41 -9.69
C ILE A 319 -14.46 -4.36 -10.38
N VAL A 320 -13.24 -4.52 -9.88
CA VAL A 320 -12.23 -5.33 -10.56
C VAL A 320 -12.68 -6.79 -10.68
N LYS A 321 -13.28 -7.37 -9.63
CA LYS A 321 -13.83 -8.74 -9.70
C LYS A 321 -15.00 -8.87 -10.66
N TYR A 322 -15.83 -7.85 -10.75
CA TYR A 322 -16.91 -7.80 -11.73
C TYR A 322 -16.35 -7.84 -13.16
N PHE A 323 -15.36 -6.99 -13.47
CA PHE A 323 -14.71 -6.99 -14.79
C PHE A 323 -13.97 -8.30 -15.07
N ASP A 324 -13.23 -8.84 -14.10
CA ASP A 324 -12.50 -10.11 -14.25
C ASP A 324 -13.42 -11.29 -14.58
N TRP A 325 -14.62 -11.34 -13.98
CA TRP A 325 -15.55 -12.44 -14.17
C TRP A 325 -16.42 -12.22 -15.41
N PHE A 326 -17.16 -11.11 -15.46
CA PHE A 326 -18.23 -10.94 -16.44
C PHE A 326 -17.77 -10.50 -17.83
N PHE A 327 -16.57 -9.92 -17.97
CA PHE A 327 -16.09 -9.43 -19.28
C PHE A 327 -15.87 -10.58 -20.29
N THR A 328 -15.61 -11.78 -19.79
CA THR A 328 -15.37 -12.98 -20.62
C THR A 328 -16.64 -13.76 -20.98
N PHE A 329 -17.71 -13.65 -20.18
CA PHE A 329 -18.88 -14.54 -20.29
C PHE A 329 -20.11 -13.90 -20.96
N LEU A 330 -20.17 -12.56 -21.07
CA LEU A 330 -21.35 -11.86 -21.58
C LEU A 330 -21.05 -11.05 -22.83
N ASP A 331 -22.06 -10.92 -23.70
CA ASP A 331 -22.04 -9.93 -24.77
C ASP A 331 -21.77 -8.54 -24.20
N LYS A 332 -20.85 -7.81 -24.84
CA LYS A 332 -20.31 -6.54 -24.32
C LYS A 332 -21.42 -5.55 -23.93
N SER A 333 -22.50 -5.48 -24.71
CA SER A 333 -23.63 -4.59 -24.44
C SER A 333 -24.39 -4.97 -23.16
N ILE A 334 -24.65 -6.26 -22.94
CA ILE A 334 -25.33 -6.76 -21.73
C ILE A 334 -24.42 -6.58 -20.51
N PHE A 335 -23.12 -6.84 -20.69
CA PHE A 335 -22.10 -6.58 -19.67
C PHE A 335 -22.16 -5.11 -19.19
N PHE A 336 -22.17 -4.13 -20.10
CA PHE A 336 -22.19 -2.72 -19.71
C PHE A 336 -23.48 -2.31 -18.98
N ILE A 337 -24.64 -2.84 -19.39
CA ILE A 337 -25.92 -2.58 -18.71
C ILE A 337 -25.90 -3.18 -17.30
N GLY A 338 -25.46 -4.44 -17.17
CA GLY A 338 -25.33 -5.11 -15.88
C GLY A 338 -24.34 -4.40 -14.95
N ALA A 339 -23.21 -3.94 -15.50
CA ALA A 339 -22.19 -3.20 -14.76
C ALA A 339 -22.76 -1.90 -14.19
N GLY A 340 -23.52 -1.16 -15.00
CA GLY A 340 -24.15 0.09 -14.58
C GLY A 340 -25.14 -0.11 -13.43
N ILE A 341 -25.99 -1.14 -13.52
CA ILE A 341 -26.96 -1.48 -12.47
C ILE A 341 -26.23 -1.91 -11.20
N LEU A 342 -25.25 -2.80 -11.31
CA LEU A 342 -24.48 -3.31 -10.18
C LEU A 342 -23.72 -2.18 -9.46
N LEU A 343 -23.03 -1.33 -10.21
CA LEU A 343 -22.33 -0.15 -9.68
C LEU A 343 -23.27 0.77 -8.92
N PHE A 344 -24.45 1.02 -9.46
CA PHE A 344 -25.44 1.88 -8.83
C PHE A 344 -25.96 1.27 -7.52
N VAL A 345 -26.34 -0.01 -7.53
CA VAL A 345 -26.87 -0.72 -6.35
C VAL A 345 -25.81 -0.82 -5.26
N VAL A 346 -24.61 -1.30 -5.60
CA VAL A 346 -23.50 -1.44 -4.64
C VAL A 346 -23.11 -0.08 -4.08
N GLY A 347 -22.92 0.93 -4.94
CA GLY A 347 -22.60 2.29 -4.51
C GLY A 347 -23.65 2.88 -3.57
N TRP A 348 -24.93 2.65 -3.87
CA TRP A 348 -26.06 3.07 -3.02
C TRP A 348 -26.03 2.37 -1.65
N PHE A 349 -25.87 1.05 -1.61
CA PHE A 349 -25.81 0.29 -0.36
C PHE A 349 -24.61 0.69 0.49
N MET A 350 -23.44 0.88 -0.12
CA MET A 350 -22.23 1.31 0.57
C MET A 350 -22.38 2.72 1.16
N GLU A 351 -22.96 3.66 0.41
CA GLU A 351 -23.24 5.01 0.91
C GLU A 351 -24.27 4.99 2.05
N LYS A 352 -25.31 4.15 1.94
CA LYS A 352 -26.31 3.99 3.00
C LYS A 352 -25.68 3.41 4.28
N GLY A 353 -24.88 2.35 4.16
CA GLY A 353 -24.16 1.74 5.28
C GLY A 353 -23.19 2.73 5.95
N ARG A 354 -22.40 3.45 5.16
CA ARG A 354 -21.51 4.52 5.64
C ARG A 354 -22.26 5.59 6.41
N ARG A 355 -23.39 6.09 5.88
CA ARG A 355 -24.22 7.10 6.56
C ARG A 355 -24.80 6.61 7.88
N TYR A 356 -25.20 5.35 7.95
CA TYR A 356 -25.71 4.76 9.20
C TYR A 356 -24.61 4.75 10.26
N ILE A 357 -23.45 4.20 9.93
CA ILE A 357 -22.31 4.09 10.85
C ILE A 357 -21.83 5.48 11.32
N LEU A 358 -21.71 6.45 10.41
CA LEU A 358 -21.26 7.80 10.77
C LEU A 358 -22.29 8.59 11.58
N LYS A 359 -23.59 8.29 11.45
CA LYS A 359 -24.62 8.90 12.28
C LYS A 359 -24.48 8.45 13.73
N ASP A 360 -24.27 7.16 13.97
CA ASP A 360 -24.11 6.61 15.31
C ASP A 360 -22.88 7.21 16.03
N ILE A 361 -21.75 7.33 15.31
CA ILE A 361 -20.54 7.98 15.83
C ILE A 361 -20.82 9.44 16.23
N LYS A 362 -21.62 10.15 15.44
CA LYS A 362 -21.94 11.56 15.68
C LYS A 362 -22.91 11.74 16.85
N SER A 363 -23.95 10.92 16.97
CA SER A 363 -24.92 11.02 18.07
C SER A 363 -24.27 10.74 19.43
N GLU A 364 -23.39 9.75 19.50
CA GLU A 364 -22.70 9.41 20.75
C GLU A 364 -21.71 10.51 21.18
N SER A 365 -21.06 11.19 20.23
CA SER A 365 -20.18 12.33 20.51
C SER A 365 -20.92 13.55 21.09
N GLN A 366 -22.20 13.73 20.74
CA GLN A 366 -23.03 14.83 21.24
C GLN A 366 -23.56 14.55 22.65
N GLN A 367 -23.81 13.29 23.01
CA GLN A 367 -24.22 12.91 24.38
C GLN A 367 -23.10 13.04 25.42
N ILE A 368 -21.83 12.90 25.03
CA ILE A 368 -20.67 13.06 25.95
C ILE A 368 -20.32 14.54 26.17
N SER A 369 -20.84 15.45 25.33
CA SER A 369 -20.59 16.90 25.41
C SER A 369 -21.72 17.67 26.13
N GLN A 370 -22.75 16.97 26.59
CA GLN A 370 -23.77 17.45 27.53
C GLN A 370 -23.49 16.85 28.90
#